data_AF-A0A0V1JW29-F1
#
_entry.id   AF-A0A0V1JW29-F1
#
_cell.length_a   1.000
_cell.length_b   1.000
_cell.length_c   1.000
_cell.angle_alpha   90.00
_cell.angle_beta   90.00
_cell.angle_gamma   90.00
#
_symmetry.space_group_name_H-M   'P 1'
#
loop_
_entity.id
_entity.type
_entity.pdbx_description
1 polymer ?
#
loop_
_entity_poly.entity_id
_entity_poly.type
_entity_poly.pdbx_seq_one_letter_code
_entity_poly.pdbx_strand_id
1 'polypeptide(L)'
;MSRISVDIIGPFQRTERGNKYILTVQDYFSKWPEAYPNSDMTASTVARTLVNAFICRYGAPESLHSDQGRHFEAALIKKLCESFDIRKT
;
A
#
# COMPACT_ATOMS: atom_id res chain seq x y z
N MET A 1 12.73 5.35 7.60
CA MET A 1 11.34 5.26 8.08
C MET A 1 11.11 3.83 8.53
N SER A 2 10.77 3.59 9.79
CA SER A 2 10.91 2.24 10.39
C SER A 2 9.72 1.32 10.12
N ARG A 3 8.48 1.76 10.38
CA ARG A 3 7.29 0.93 10.19
C ARG A 3 6.15 1.72 9.57
N ILE A 4 5.50 1.11 8.58
CA ILE A 4 4.22 1.59 8.06
C ILE A 4 3.11 0.60 8.32
N SER A 5 1.90 1.14 8.42
CA SER A 5 0.65 0.40 8.27
C SER A 5 0.06 0.70 6.90
N VAL A 6 -0.41 -0.31 6.18
CA VAL A 6 -1.14 -0.16 4.93
C VAL A 6 -2.48 -0.84 5.01
N ASP A 7 -3.50 -0.20 4.43
CA ASP A 7 -4.87 -0.71 4.41
C ASP A 7 -5.59 -0.26 3.12
N ILE A 8 -6.68 -0.91 2.76
CA ILE A 8 -7.52 -0.51 1.62
C ILE A 8 -8.95 -0.32 2.10
N ILE A 9 -9.44 0.91 1.92
CA ILE A 9 -10.80 1.28 2.28
C ILE A 9 -11.66 1.42 1.01
N GLY A 10 -12.93 0.98 1.12
CA GLY A 10 -13.92 1.02 0.04
C GLY A 10 -14.75 -0.27 -0.05
N PRO A 11 -15.53 -0.45 -1.12
CA PRO A 11 -15.67 0.46 -2.25
C PRO A 11 -16.48 1.73 -1.91
N PHE A 12 -16.08 2.85 -2.52
CA PHE A 12 -16.80 4.12 -2.51
C PHE A 12 -17.57 4.36 -3.83
N GLN A 13 -18.28 5.49 -3.90
CA GLN A 13 -18.83 5.97 -5.17
C GLN A 13 -17.72 6.13 -6.20
N ARG A 14 -17.97 5.61 -7.41
CA ARG A 14 -17.00 5.65 -8.50
C ARG A 14 -16.79 7.09 -8.95
N THR A 15 -15.55 7.55 -8.94
CA THR A 15 -15.19 8.84 -9.52
C THR A 15 -15.22 8.79 -11.05
N GLU A 16 -15.22 9.94 -11.73
CA GLU A 16 -15.13 10.03 -13.20
C GLU A 16 -13.88 9.33 -13.75
N ARG A 17 -12.79 9.35 -12.99
CA ARG A 17 -11.53 8.66 -13.30
C ARG A 17 -11.57 7.16 -13.01
N GLY A 18 -12.69 6.64 -12.54
CA GLY A 18 -12.94 5.23 -12.30
C GLY A 18 -12.44 4.68 -10.96
N ASN A 19 -11.92 5.53 -10.07
CA ASN A 19 -11.44 5.10 -8.74
C ASN A 19 -12.62 4.79 -7.82
N LYS A 20 -12.47 3.71 -7.05
CA LYS A 20 -13.47 3.22 -6.07
C LYS A 20 -12.85 2.84 -4.72
N TYR A 21 -11.53 2.77 -4.63
CA TYR A 21 -10.81 2.35 -3.43
C TYR A 21 -9.74 3.36 -3.09
N ILE A 22 -9.29 3.36 -1.83
CA ILE A 22 -8.16 4.17 -1.38
C ILE A 22 -7.18 3.22 -0.68
N LEU A 23 -5.95 3.17 -1.16
CA LEU A 23 -4.82 2.59 -0.42
C LEU A 23 -4.34 3.65 0.57
N THR A 24 -4.43 3.34 1.85
CA THR A 24 -3.89 4.19 2.91
C THR A 24 -2.52 3.68 3.32
N VAL A 25 -1.63 4.61 3.64
CA VAL A 25 -0.32 4.33 4.23
C VAL A 25 -0.15 5.25 5.42
N GLN A 26 0.19 4.72 6.59
CA GLN A 26 0.45 5.52 7.77
C GLN A 26 1.81 5.16 8.37
N ASP A 27 2.63 6.18 8.62
CA ASP A 27 3.83 6.02 9.43
C ASP A 27 3.46 5.72 10.90
N TYR A 28 4.03 4.67 11.48
CA TYR A 28 3.64 4.22 12.80
C TYR A 28 4.04 5.19 13.92
N PHE A 29 5.13 5.94 13.74
CA PHE A 29 5.69 6.83 14.76
C PHE A 29 5.03 8.22 14.71
N SER A 30 5.16 8.92 13.59
CA SER A 30 4.62 10.27 13.39
C SER A 30 3.11 10.31 13.21
N LYS A 31 2.48 9.14 12.93
CA LYS A 31 1.08 9.02 12.52
C LYS A 31 0.76 9.75 11.22
N TRP A 32 1.77 10.11 10.41
CA TRP A 32 1.59 10.76 9.13
C TRP A 32 0.77 9.89 8.17
N PRO A 33 -0.39 10.36 7.68
CA PRO A 33 -1.24 9.60 6.78
C PRO A 33 -1.02 9.99 5.30
N GLU A 34 -1.04 8.99 4.43
CA GLU A 34 -1.08 9.12 2.98
C GLU A 34 -2.26 8.31 2.45
N ALA A 35 -2.90 8.80 1.38
CA ALA A 35 -4.08 8.20 0.79
C ALA A 35 -3.98 8.25 -0.74
N TYR A 36 -4.03 7.08 -1.38
CA TYR A 36 -3.88 6.95 -2.83
C TYR A 36 -5.11 6.31 -3.46
N PRO A 37 -5.77 6.96 -4.44
CA PRO A 37 -6.96 6.41 -5.07
C PRO A 37 -6.61 5.28 -6.04
N ASN A 38 -7.38 4.20 -6.00
CA ASN A 38 -7.25 3.03 -6.87
C ASN A 38 -8.59 2.66 -7.55
N SER A 39 -8.52 2.15 -8.78
CA SER A 39 -9.66 1.62 -9.54
C SER A 39 -10.18 0.28 -9.01
N ASP A 40 -9.27 -0.54 -8.49
CA ASP A 40 -9.50 -1.88 -7.99
C ASP A 40 -8.53 -2.18 -6.82
N MET A 41 -8.73 -3.31 -6.17
CA MET A 41 -7.90 -3.74 -5.05
C MET A 41 -6.81 -4.74 -5.47
N THR A 42 -6.65 -5.05 -6.77
CA THR A 42 -5.74 -6.14 -7.19
C THR A 42 -4.32 -5.94 -6.66
N ALA A 43 -3.62 -7.04 -6.36
CA ALA A 43 -2.25 -6.97 -5.86
C ALA A 43 -1.32 -6.17 -6.79
N SER A 44 -1.54 -6.23 -8.11
CA SER A 44 -0.81 -5.44 -9.10
C SER A 44 -1.05 -3.95 -8.98
N THR A 45 -2.30 -3.53 -8.76
CA THR A 45 -2.64 -2.12 -8.56
C THR A 45 -2.07 -1.61 -7.25
N VAL A 46 -2.20 -2.38 -6.16
CA VAL A 46 -1.65 -2.05 -4.85
C VAL A 46 -0.12 -1.93 -4.91
N ALA A 47 0.58 -2.92 -5.48
CA ALA A 47 2.04 -2.92 -5.62
C ALA A 47 2.52 -1.70 -6.43
N ARG A 48 1.88 -1.43 -7.58
CA ARG A 48 2.23 -0.29 -8.43
C ARG A 48 2.04 1.04 -7.70
N THR A 49 0.91 1.21 -7.01
CA THR A 49 0.63 2.43 -6.25
C THR A 49 1.61 2.58 -5.09
N LEU A 50 1.88 1.52 -4.33
CA LEU A 50 2.84 1.55 -3.22
C LEU A 50 4.26 1.93 -3.70
N VAL A 51 4.74 1.35 -4.80
CA VAL A 51 6.07 1.69 -5.33
C VAL A 51 6.10 3.12 -5.84
N ASN A 52 5.23 3.44 -6.80
CA ASN A 52 5.32 4.70 -7.54
C ASN A 52 4.93 5.92 -6.71
N ALA A 53 3.92 5.80 -5.85
CA ALA A 53 3.39 6.93 -5.11
C ALA A 53 4.05 7.10 -3.72
N PHE A 54 4.47 5.99 -3.10
CA PHE A 54 5.02 6.01 -1.74
C PHE A 54 6.53 5.76 -1.71
N ILE A 55 7.00 4.58 -2.14
CA ILE A 55 8.42 4.18 -2.02
C ILE A 55 9.33 5.10 -2.83
N CYS A 56 8.97 5.45 -4.06
CA CYS A 56 9.77 6.37 -4.89
C CYS A 56 9.86 7.79 -4.29
N ARG A 57 8.93 8.18 -3.41
CA ARG A 57 8.88 9.51 -2.81
C ARG A 57 9.54 9.56 -1.44
N TYR A 58 9.33 8.55 -0.61
CA TYR A 58 9.73 8.54 0.80
C TYR A 58 10.83 7.51 1.12
N GLY A 59 11.16 6.65 0.15
CA GLY A 59 12.03 5.48 0.35
C GLY A 59 11.27 4.25 0.83
N ALA A 60 11.96 3.11 0.83
CA ALA A 60 11.42 1.86 1.36
C ALA A 60 11.42 1.89 2.90
N PRO A 61 10.32 1.48 3.56
CA PRO A 61 10.29 1.33 5.01
C PRO A 61 11.03 0.06 5.45
N GLU A 62 11.50 0.00 6.70
CA GLU A 62 12.10 -1.25 7.23
C GLU A 62 11.03 -2.35 7.40
N SER A 63 9.79 -1.97 7.71
CA SER A 63 8.68 -2.90 7.87
C SER A 63 7.34 -2.37 7.36
N LEU A 64 6.55 -3.28 6.80
CA LEU A 64 5.20 -3.03 6.31
C LEU A 64 4.22 -3.95 7.04
N HIS A 65 3.27 -3.34 7.73
CA HIS A 65 2.16 -4.02 8.37
C HIS A 65 0.90 -3.86 7.53
N SER A 66 0.22 -4.96 7.24
CA SER A 66 -1.06 -4.95 6.53
C SER A 66 -2.03 -5.90 7.24
N ASP A 67 -3.30 -5.82 6.88
CA ASP A 67 -4.21 -6.93 7.16
C ASP A 67 -3.83 -8.18 6.33
N GLN A 68 -4.51 -9.30 6.61
CA GLN A 68 -4.36 -10.54 5.83
C GLN A 68 -5.23 -10.54 4.56
N GLY A 69 -5.59 -9.37 4.04
CA GLY A 69 -6.32 -9.23 2.79
C GLY A 69 -5.54 -9.91 1.65
N ARG A 70 -6.27 -10.62 0.77
CA ARG A 70 -5.67 -11.37 -0.37
C ARG A 70 -4.77 -10.49 -1.24
N HIS A 71 -5.07 -9.20 -1.31
CA HIS A 71 -4.34 -8.21 -2.08
C HIS A 71 -2.95 -7.92 -1.51
N PHE A 72 -2.79 -8.02 -0.19
CA PHE A 72 -1.50 -7.88 0.49
C PHE A 72 -0.77 -9.22 0.68
N GLU A 73 -1.50 -10.34 0.75
CA GLU A 73 -0.90 -11.69 0.87
C GLU A 73 -0.43 -12.29 -0.46
N ALA A 74 -0.75 -11.66 -1.58
CA ALA A 74 -0.33 -12.12 -2.90
C ALA A 74 1.20 -12.24 -3.00
N ALA A 75 1.66 -13.26 -3.72
CA ALA A 75 3.09 -13.50 -3.98
C ALA A 75 3.80 -12.28 -4.57
N LEU A 76 3.07 -11.42 -5.30
CA LEU A 76 3.60 -10.17 -5.83
C LEU A 76 4.05 -9.21 -4.73
N ILE A 77 3.25 -9.03 -3.67
CA ILE A 77 3.60 -8.13 -2.56
C ILE A 77 4.76 -8.70 -1.75
N LYS A 78 4.80 -10.03 -1.57
CA LYS A 78 5.93 -10.70 -0.91
C LYS A 78 7.24 -10.48 -1.67
N LYS A 79 7.25 -10.71 -2.99
CA LYS A 79 8.41 -10.44 -3.85
C LYS A 79 8.82 -8.97 -3.88
N LEU A 80 7.85 -8.07 -3.85
CA LEU A 80 8.12 -6.63 -3.74
C LEU A 80 8.83 -6.32 -2.43
N CYS A 81 8.31 -6.82 -1.30
CA CYS A 81 8.94 -6.64 0.01
C CYS A 81 10.38 -7.19 0.02
N GLU A 82 10.60 -8.39 -0.52
CA GLU A 82 11.94 -8.98 -0.67
C GLU A 82 12.87 -8.10 -1.52
N SER A 83 12.38 -7.53 -2.62
CA SER A 83 13.20 -6.72 -3.54
C SER A 83 13.66 -5.39 -2.93
N PHE A 84 12.92 -4.87 -1.95
CA PHE A 84 13.21 -3.62 -1.26
C PHE A 84 13.72 -3.83 0.17
N ASP A 85 14.01 -5.07 0.57
CA ASP A 85 14.43 -5.45 1.92
C ASP A 85 13.44 -4.98 3.02
N ILE A 86 12.15 -5.09 2.73
CA ILE A 86 11.05 -4.70 3.62
C ILE A 86 10.57 -5.93 4.39
N ARG A 87 10.57 -5.87 5.72
CA ARG A 87 9.97 -6.91 6.55
C ARG A 87 8.45 -6.79 6.57
N LYS A 88 7.74 -7.75 6.00
CA LYS A 88 6.28 -7.83 6.12
C LYS A 88 5.85 -8.44 7.46
N THR A 89 4.87 -7.83 8.14
CA THR A 89 4.28 -8.31 9.41
C THR A 89 2.78 -8.37 9.35
#